data_AF-A0A8S0WAA8-F1
#
_entry.id   AF-A0A8S0WAA8-F1
#
_cell.length_a   1.000
_cell.length_b   1.000
_cell.length_c   1.000
_cell.angle_alpha   90.00
_cell.angle_beta   90.00
_cell.angle_gamma   90.00
#
_symmetry.space_group_name_H-M   'P 1'
#
loop_
_entity.id
_entity.type
_entity.pdbx_description
1 polymer ?
#
loop_
_entity_poly.entity_id
_entity_poly.type
_entity_poly.pdbx_seq_one_letter_code
_entity_poly.pdbx_strand_id
1 'polypeptide(L)'
;MFLERIYDLALPRLAEKKVREVRIGLGLMGVELDDGSIGVTYVLRKETLHTCSALKESGEMVGRSAAEIAGWGVRGKNVITTALGLAVLNSVADFNHLKKDEGFRENDAVFSVDVRPTDAVGMIGHIGPLVSGLKSKARHLLIFERGEDVRDEIYPESAEPRLLPACQVVFVSSTSLINRTLEDVLSYCSAARDVVMVGSSTPLYPEAFKGSRVTMLSGTRWLPAHGEAILSGISQCAGIRQLIQYGQKISVRVPAGVPFQGRMDTL
;
A
#
# COMPACT_ATOMS: atom_id res chain seq x y z
N MET A 1 -0.91 -15.80 2.28
CA MET A 1 -0.24 -14.47 2.32
C MET A 1 -1.26 -13.37 2.03
N PHE A 2 -1.02 -12.11 2.40
CA PHE A 2 -2.03 -11.04 2.21
C PHE A 2 -2.42 -10.83 0.74
N LEU A 3 -1.44 -10.84 -0.16
CA LEU A 3 -1.67 -10.63 -1.60
C LEU A 3 -2.56 -11.71 -2.24
N GLU A 4 -2.49 -12.96 -1.77
CA GLU A 4 -3.38 -14.04 -2.21
C GLU A 4 -4.83 -13.75 -1.81
N ARG A 5 -5.06 -13.36 -0.55
CA ARG A 5 -6.42 -13.02 -0.07
C ARG A 5 -6.99 -11.83 -0.83
N ILE A 6 -6.17 -10.81 -1.12
CA ILE A 6 -6.58 -9.64 -1.91
C ILE A 6 -6.95 -10.09 -3.34
N TYR A 7 -6.12 -10.93 -3.95
CA TYR A 7 -6.36 -11.49 -5.27
C TYR A 7 -7.68 -12.26 -5.34
N ASP A 8 -7.90 -13.20 -4.42
CA ASP A 8 -9.10 -14.02 -4.37
C ASP A 8 -10.36 -13.16 -4.20
N LEU A 9 -10.33 -12.16 -3.32
CA LEU A 9 -11.42 -11.22 -3.14
C LEU A 9 -11.66 -10.34 -4.39
N ALA A 10 -10.62 -10.06 -5.17
CA ALA A 10 -10.68 -9.26 -6.39
C ALA A 10 -11.21 -10.01 -7.61
N LEU A 11 -11.00 -11.33 -7.67
CA LEU A 11 -11.32 -12.16 -8.84
C LEU A 11 -12.72 -11.91 -9.43
N PRO A 12 -13.82 -11.88 -8.64
CA PRO A 12 -15.15 -11.64 -9.21
C PRO A 12 -15.28 -10.29 -9.92
N ARG A 13 -14.58 -9.25 -9.45
CA ARG A 13 -14.59 -7.91 -10.05
C ARG A 13 -13.56 -7.74 -11.16
N LEU A 14 -12.67 -8.70 -11.36
CA LEU A 14 -11.72 -8.76 -12.47
C LEU A 14 -12.22 -9.60 -13.65
N ALA A 15 -13.30 -10.36 -13.44
CA ALA A 15 -13.87 -11.22 -14.46
C ALA A 15 -14.15 -10.43 -15.75
N GLU A 16 -13.69 -10.99 -16.88
CA GLU A 16 -13.85 -10.45 -18.24
C GLU A 16 -13.18 -9.10 -18.54
N LYS A 17 -12.62 -8.42 -17.55
CA LYS A 17 -11.92 -7.15 -17.73
C LYS A 17 -10.55 -7.35 -18.37
N LYS A 18 -10.17 -6.39 -19.20
CA LYS A 18 -8.83 -6.31 -19.81
C LYS A 18 -8.11 -5.05 -19.39
N VAL A 19 -6.79 -5.11 -19.46
CA VAL A 19 -5.96 -3.92 -19.28
C VAL A 19 -6.08 -3.04 -20.52
N ARG A 20 -6.44 -1.78 -20.32
CA ARG A 20 -6.57 -0.77 -21.37
C ARG A 20 -5.30 0.03 -21.54
N GLU A 21 -4.67 0.43 -20.45
CA GLU A 21 -3.48 1.29 -20.47
C GLU A 21 -2.60 1.04 -19.23
N VAL A 22 -1.29 1.15 -19.41
CA VAL A 22 -0.29 0.99 -18.35
C VAL A 22 0.77 2.09 -18.49
N ARG A 23 0.94 2.88 -17.43
CA ARG A 23 2.03 3.86 -17.35
C ARG A 23 2.91 3.56 -16.15
N ILE A 24 4.22 3.41 -16.39
CA ILE A 24 5.22 3.19 -15.36
C ILE A 24 6.15 4.40 -15.34
N GLY A 25 5.94 5.30 -14.39
CA GLY A 25 6.82 6.45 -14.12
C GLY A 25 7.89 6.10 -13.09
N LEU A 26 8.76 7.07 -12.76
CA LEU A 26 9.86 6.84 -11.81
C LEU A 26 9.42 6.69 -10.34
N GLY A 27 8.29 7.27 -9.97
CA GLY A 27 7.76 7.24 -8.60
C GLY A 27 6.47 6.44 -8.46
N LEU A 28 5.65 6.41 -9.49
CA LEU A 28 4.32 5.83 -9.49
C LEU A 28 4.10 5.05 -10.78
N MET A 29 3.20 4.06 -10.73
CA MET A 29 2.64 3.43 -11.91
C MET A 29 1.12 3.44 -11.83
N GLY A 30 0.47 3.48 -12.99
CA GLY A 30 -0.98 3.49 -13.13
C GLY A 30 -1.42 2.42 -14.13
N VAL A 31 -2.52 1.76 -13.82
CA VAL A 31 -3.19 0.79 -14.70
C VAL A 31 -4.65 1.17 -14.83
N GLU A 32 -5.12 1.33 -16.06
CA GLU A 32 -6.53 1.50 -16.39
C GLU A 32 -7.06 0.22 -17.04
N LEU A 33 -8.26 -0.19 -16.63
CA LEU A 33 -9.00 -1.30 -17.24
C LEU A 33 -9.96 -0.80 -18.32
N ASP A 34 -10.47 -1.70 -19.14
CA ASP A 34 -11.42 -1.39 -20.22
C ASP A 34 -12.77 -0.81 -19.75
N ASP A 35 -13.17 -1.06 -18.50
CA ASP A 35 -14.31 -0.42 -17.85
C ASP A 35 -14.01 0.97 -17.26
N GLY A 36 -12.78 1.47 -17.43
CA GLY A 36 -12.31 2.75 -16.92
C GLY A 36 -11.83 2.71 -15.45
N SER A 37 -11.92 1.57 -14.77
CA SER A 37 -11.37 1.42 -13.42
C SER A 37 -9.86 1.67 -13.44
N ILE A 38 -9.37 2.48 -12.51
CA ILE A 38 -7.96 2.89 -12.47
C ILE A 38 -7.34 2.62 -11.08
N GLY A 39 -6.14 2.05 -11.09
CA GLY A 39 -5.35 1.81 -9.89
C GLY A 39 -3.96 2.40 -10.04
N VAL A 40 -3.40 2.90 -8.94
CA VAL A 40 -2.07 3.52 -8.90
C VAL A 40 -1.29 2.93 -7.72
N THR A 41 -0.05 2.57 -7.95
CA THR A 41 0.88 2.10 -6.91
C THR A 41 2.23 2.82 -7.04
N TYR A 42 3.04 2.74 -6.00
CA TYR A 42 4.42 3.23 -6.03
C TYR A 42 5.35 2.30 -6.82
N VAL A 43 6.35 2.90 -7.45
CA VAL A 43 7.47 2.21 -8.07
C VAL A 43 8.66 2.27 -7.10
N LEU A 44 9.08 1.11 -6.58
CA LEU A 44 10.27 0.99 -5.73
C LEU A 44 11.55 0.99 -6.59
N ARG A 45 11.84 2.12 -7.23
CA ARG A 45 12.94 2.28 -8.21
C ARG A 45 14.34 1.88 -7.71
N LYS A 46 14.59 1.95 -6.40
CA LYS A 46 15.88 1.54 -5.80
C LYS A 46 15.99 0.02 -5.63
N GLU A 47 14.87 -0.69 -5.73
CA GLU A 47 14.76 -2.14 -5.56
C GLU A 47 14.51 -2.87 -6.89
N THR A 48 14.56 -2.14 -8.01
CA THR A 48 14.44 -2.73 -9.34
C THR A 48 15.72 -3.45 -9.71
N LEU A 49 15.60 -4.62 -10.34
CA LEU A 49 16.74 -5.36 -10.87
C LEU A 49 17.43 -4.55 -11.98
N HIS A 50 18.77 -4.58 -11.99
CA HIS A 50 19.58 -3.99 -13.06
C HIS A 50 19.62 -4.91 -14.29
N THR A 51 18.55 -4.92 -15.08
CA THR A 51 18.44 -5.70 -16.32
C THR A 51 18.09 -4.80 -17.51
N CYS A 52 18.53 -5.17 -18.72
CA CYS A 52 18.27 -4.41 -19.96
C CYS A 52 16.77 -4.21 -20.25
N SER A 53 15.92 -5.11 -19.76
CA SER A 53 14.48 -4.88 -19.63
C SER A 53 14.05 -5.16 -18.19
N ALA A 54 13.34 -4.23 -17.58
CA ALA A 54 12.77 -4.40 -16.23
C ALA A 54 11.59 -5.39 -16.21
N LEU A 55 10.95 -5.64 -17.37
CA LEU A 55 9.82 -6.56 -17.55
C LEU A 55 9.96 -7.33 -18.87
N LYS A 56 9.76 -8.65 -18.84
CA LYS A 56 9.82 -9.45 -20.08
C LYS A 56 8.59 -9.24 -20.96
N GLU A 57 7.49 -8.83 -20.33
CA GLU A 57 6.15 -8.66 -20.89
C GLU A 57 5.91 -7.23 -21.42
N SER A 58 6.98 -6.43 -21.56
CA SER A 58 6.91 -5.06 -22.06
C SER A 58 6.30 -5.02 -23.46
N GLY A 59 5.33 -4.13 -23.67
CA GLY A 59 4.61 -4.00 -24.95
C GLY A 59 3.45 -4.98 -25.15
N GLU A 60 3.28 -5.96 -24.26
CA GLU A 60 2.27 -7.00 -24.40
C GLU A 60 1.14 -6.92 -23.35
N MET A 61 1.15 -5.91 -22.48
CA MET A 61 0.22 -5.84 -21.34
C MET A 61 -1.19 -5.37 -21.73
N VAL A 62 -1.31 -4.46 -22.70
CA VAL A 62 -2.60 -3.94 -23.15
C VAL A 62 -3.38 -5.05 -23.86
N GLY A 63 -4.66 -5.20 -23.52
CA GLY A 63 -5.55 -6.25 -24.01
C GLY A 63 -5.46 -7.58 -23.26
N ARG A 64 -4.48 -7.78 -22.37
CA ARG A 64 -4.42 -8.97 -21.51
C ARG A 64 -5.52 -8.96 -20.45
N SER A 65 -5.84 -10.15 -19.94
CA SER A 65 -6.77 -10.32 -18.82
C SER A 65 -6.29 -9.55 -17.59
N ALA A 66 -7.18 -8.75 -16.99
CA ALA A 66 -6.89 -8.08 -15.73
C ALA A 66 -6.59 -9.10 -14.61
N ALA A 67 -7.30 -10.23 -14.58
CA ALA A 67 -7.07 -11.31 -13.62
C ALA A 67 -5.69 -11.98 -13.78
N GLU A 68 -5.17 -12.06 -15.01
CA GLU A 68 -3.81 -12.55 -15.27
C GLU A 68 -2.77 -11.62 -14.65
N ILE A 69 -2.84 -10.32 -14.97
CA ILE A 69 -1.89 -9.31 -14.48
C ILE A 69 -2.00 -9.12 -12.96
N ALA A 70 -3.22 -9.12 -12.41
CA ALA A 70 -3.43 -9.14 -10.97
C ALA A 70 -2.69 -10.32 -10.29
N GLY A 71 -2.66 -11.49 -10.95
CA GLY A 71 -1.95 -12.67 -10.47
C GLY A 71 -0.42 -12.50 -10.42
N TRP A 72 0.14 -11.56 -11.18
CA TRP A 72 1.56 -11.18 -11.05
C TRP A 72 1.83 -10.49 -9.72
N GLY A 73 0.83 -9.84 -9.13
CA GLY A 73 0.88 -9.32 -7.76
C GLY A 73 1.18 -10.41 -6.75
N VAL A 74 0.71 -11.63 -6.97
CA VAL A 74 0.93 -12.77 -6.09
C VAL A 74 2.25 -13.48 -6.41
N ARG A 75 2.44 -13.87 -7.68
CA ARG A 75 3.52 -14.77 -8.15
C ARG A 75 4.79 -14.05 -8.62
N GLY A 76 4.71 -12.75 -8.83
CA GLY A 76 5.79 -11.92 -9.36
C GLY A 76 7.02 -11.97 -8.46
N LYS A 77 8.20 -12.07 -9.07
CA LYS A 77 9.49 -12.19 -8.37
C LYS A 77 10.26 -10.87 -8.28
N ASN A 78 9.72 -9.79 -8.84
CA ASN A 78 10.32 -8.46 -8.76
C ASN A 78 9.29 -7.41 -8.34
N VAL A 79 9.77 -6.29 -7.82
CA VAL A 79 8.94 -5.20 -7.30
C VAL A 79 8.03 -4.58 -8.36
N ILE A 80 8.43 -4.54 -9.64
CA ILE A 80 7.61 -3.96 -10.71
C ILE A 80 6.40 -4.85 -11.02
N THR A 81 6.61 -6.15 -11.21
CA THR A 81 5.51 -7.12 -11.44
C THR A 81 4.54 -7.17 -10.26
N THR A 82 5.07 -7.10 -9.04
CA THR A 82 4.24 -7.07 -7.82
C THR A 82 3.42 -5.78 -7.76
N ALA A 83 4.04 -4.63 -8.00
CA ALA A 83 3.37 -3.33 -8.00
C ALA A 83 2.31 -3.21 -9.09
N LEU A 84 2.55 -3.80 -10.26
CA LEU A 84 1.61 -3.79 -11.38
C LEU A 84 0.37 -4.63 -11.08
N GLY A 85 0.56 -5.86 -10.58
CA GLY A 85 -0.56 -6.69 -10.16
C GLY A 85 -1.34 -6.04 -9.03
N LEU A 86 -0.65 -5.40 -8.07
CA LEU A 86 -1.30 -4.64 -7.00
C LEU A 86 -2.07 -3.42 -7.52
N ALA A 87 -1.58 -2.75 -8.57
CA ALA A 87 -2.32 -1.64 -9.21
C ALA A 87 -3.63 -2.15 -9.83
N VAL A 88 -3.62 -3.30 -10.50
CA VAL A 88 -4.84 -3.93 -11.00
C VAL A 88 -5.77 -4.35 -9.86
N LEU A 89 -5.25 -4.90 -8.77
CA LEU A 89 -6.06 -5.25 -7.60
C LEU A 89 -6.70 -4.00 -6.95
N ASN A 90 -5.97 -2.90 -6.87
CA ASN A 90 -6.46 -1.64 -6.30
C ASN A 90 -7.50 -0.96 -7.20
N SER A 91 -7.41 -1.11 -8.52
CA SER A 91 -8.34 -0.47 -9.47
C SER A 91 -9.78 -0.95 -9.28
N VAL A 92 -9.95 -2.20 -8.88
CA VAL A 92 -11.27 -2.83 -8.76
C VAL A 92 -11.78 -2.92 -7.32
N ALA A 93 -11.09 -2.39 -6.31
CA ALA A 93 -11.54 -2.50 -4.91
C ALA A 93 -13.01 -2.09 -4.74
N ASP A 94 -13.75 -2.76 -3.84
CA ASP A 94 -15.19 -2.55 -3.71
C ASP A 94 -15.51 -1.30 -2.88
N PHE A 95 -15.24 -0.12 -3.46
CA PHE A 95 -15.36 1.17 -2.77
C PHE A 95 -16.78 1.49 -2.31
N ASN A 96 -17.81 0.88 -2.90
CA ASN A 96 -19.21 1.13 -2.56
C ASN A 96 -19.65 0.38 -1.29
N HIS A 97 -18.98 -0.73 -0.96
CA HIS A 97 -19.26 -1.52 0.24
C HIS A 97 -18.26 -1.27 1.39
N LEU A 98 -17.33 -0.31 1.23
CA LEU A 98 -16.46 0.11 2.31
C LEU A 98 -17.25 0.85 3.38
N LYS A 99 -17.31 0.27 4.58
CA LYS A 99 -17.83 0.96 5.76
C LYS A 99 -16.82 2.01 6.20
N LYS A 100 -17.12 3.28 5.95
CA LYS A 100 -16.31 4.39 6.46
C LYS A 100 -16.37 4.39 7.98
N ASP A 101 -15.24 4.62 8.63
CA ASP A 101 -15.23 4.84 10.07
C ASP A 101 -15.79 6.24 10.36
N GLU A 102 -17.03 6.31 10.85
CA GLU A 102 -17.70 7.59 11.16
C GLU A 102 -17.04 8.34 12.33
N GLY A 103 -16.14 7.68 13.08
CA GLY A 103 -15.43 8.27 14.21
C GLY A 103 -14.34 9.28 13.83
N PHE A 104 -13.91 9.31 12.57
CA PHE A 104 -12.84 10.20 12.11
C PHE A 104 -13.33 11.10 10.98
N ARG A 105 -13.40 12.41 11.28
CA ARG A 105 -13.94 13.44 10.38
C ARG A 105 -13.08 13.70 9.14
N GLU A 106 -11.81 13.32 9.18
CA GLU A 106 -10.85 13.53 8.10
C GLU A 106 -10.37 12.18 7.55
N ASN A 107 -10.42 12.02 6.23
CA ASN A 107 -9.97 10.79 5.55
C ASN A 107 -8.44 10.66 5.47
N ASP A 108 -7.68 11.49 6.20
CA ASP A 108 -6.22 11.41 6.23
C ASP A 108 -5.74 10.35 7.23
N ALA A 109 -4.67 9.64 6.89
CA ALA A 109 -4.14 8.55 7.70
C ALA A 109 -3.75 9.01 9.12
N VAL A 110 -3.21 10.23 9.27
CA VAL A 110 -2.79 10.78 10.58
C VAL A 110 -3.96 10.98 11.55
N PHE A 111 -5.18 11.06 11.02
CA PHE A 111 -6.40 11.21 11.80
C PHE A 111 -7.24 9.93 11.81
N SER A 112 -6.74 8.82 11.26
CA SER A 112 -7.51 7.56 11.19
C SER A 112 -7.46 6.74 12.48
N VAL A 113 -6.60 7.11 13.43
CA VAL A 113 -6.42 6.43 14.72
C VAL A 113 -6.12 7.46 15.82
N ASP A 114 -6.37 7.07 17.08
CA ASP A 114 -6.05 7.90 18.25
C ASP A 114 -4.55 7.84 18.54
N VAL A 115 -3.83 8.94 18.29
CA VAL A 115 -2.40 9.12 18.63
C VAL A 115 -2.30 10.05 19.84
N ARG A 116 -1.69 9.56 20.91
CA ARG A 116 -1.63 10.20 22.22
C ARG A 116 -0.24 10.84 22.46
N PRO A 117 -0.19 11.91 23.27
CA PRO A 117 1.08 12.55 23.66
C PRO A 117 2.08 11.64 24.38
N THR A 118 1.65 10.48 24.89
CA THR A 118 2.51 9.51 25.57
C THR A 118 3.06 8.42 24.66
N ASP A 119 2.59 8.33 23.41
CA ASP A 119 2.94 7.20 22.54
C ASP A 119 4.32 7.33 21.91
N ALA A 120 4.97 6.19 21.75
CA ALA A 120 5.95 6.00 20.70
C ALA A 120 5.24 5.54 19.42
N VAL A 121 5.47 6.27 18.33
CA VAL A 121 4.92 5.98 17.00
C VAL A 121 6.01 5.42 16.11
N GLY A 122 5.79 4.24 15.54
CA GLY A 122 6.62 3.68 14.47
C GLY A 122 6.10 4.10 13.11
N MET A 123 6.99 4.40 12.16
CA MET A 123 6.64 4.68 10.78
C MET A 123 7.56 3.90 9.84
N ILE A 124 7.02 2.98 9.05
CA ILE A 124 7.75 2.22 8.04
C ILE A 124 7.65 2.94 6.71
N GLY A 125 8.78 3.43 6.20
CA GLY A 125 8.89 4.35 5.08
C GLY A 125 8.62 5.79 5.49
N HIS A 126 9.39 6.74 4.95
CA HIS A 126 9.26 8.17 5.25
C HIS A 126 8.06 8.79 4.53
N ILE A 127 6.90 8.81 5.19
CA ILE A 127 5.65 9.39 4.67
C ILE A 127 5.57 10.87 5.05
N GLY A 128 6.28 11.71 4.31
CA GLY A 128 6.47 13.14 4.63
C GLY A 128 5.21 13.91 5.08
N PRO A 129 4.04 13.77 4.42
CA PRO A 129 2.80 14.42 4.87
C PRO A 129 2.33 14.03 6.29
N LEU A 130 2.66 12.84 6.78
CA LEU A 130 2.30 12.38 8.12
C LEU A 130 3.32 12.82 9.18
N VAL A 131 4.58 13.00 8.80
CA VAL A 131 5.68 13.27 9.74
C VAL A 131 5.38 14.50 10.60
N SER A 132 5.01 15.63 9.98
CA SER A 132 4.74 16.86 10.73
C SER A 132 3.53 16.73 11.67
N GLY A 133 2.48 16.04 11.23
CA GLY A 133 1.27 15.81 12.03
C GLY A 133 1.47 14.82 13.18
N LEU A 134 2.41 13.89 13.06
CA LEU A 134 2.74 12.93 14.11
C LEU A 134 3.77 13.46 15.10
N LYS A 135 4.80 14.19 14.63
CA LYS A 135 5.81 14.82 15.51
C LYS A 135 5.19 15.80 16.52
N SER A 136 4.09 16.46 16.16
CA SER A 136 3.40 17.38 17.06
C SER A 136 2.46 16.71 18.07
N LYS A 137 2.13 15.42 17.87
CA LYS A 137 1.14 14.69 18.67
C LYS A 137 1.73 13.61 19.57
N ALA A 138 2.83 12.98 19.15
CA ALA A 138 3.42 11.83 19.81
C ALA A 138 4.64 12.22 20.65
N ARG A 139 4.97 11.39 21.65
CA ARG A 139 6.20 11.55 22.44
C ARG A 139 7.44 11.29 21.60
N HIS A 140 7.40 10.22 20.80
CA HIS A 140 8.48 9.80 19.92
C HIS A 140 7.92 9.42 18.55
N LEU A 141 8.61 9.82 17.49
CA LEU A 141 8.37 9.33 16.14
C LEU A 141 9.64 8.60 15.66
N LEU A 142 9.54 7.29 15.44
CA LEU A 142 10.62 6.44 14.95
C LEU A 142 10.33 6.11 13.49
N ILE A 143 11.09 6.67 12.56
CA ILE A 143 10.92 6.42 11.12
C ILE A 143 11.95 5.38 10.68
N PHE A 144 11.52 4.34 9.98
CA PHE A 144 12.38 3.30 9.44
C PHE A 144 12.39 3.42 7.92
N GLU A 145 13.56 3.58 7.31
CA GLU A 145 13.68 3.78 5.86
C GLU A 145 14.81 2.93 5.29
N ARG A 146 14.63 2.50 4.03
CA ARG A 146 15.65 1.77 3.28
C ARG A 146 16.57 2.75 2.54
N GLY A 147 17.86 2.72 2.87
CA GLY A 147 18.90 3.51 2.20
C GLY A 147 19.76 4.34 3.17
N GLU A 148 20.55 5.25 2.60
CA GLU A 148 21.66 5.91 3.31
C GLU A 148 21.29 7.23 4.03
N ASP A 149 20.04 7.71 3.94
CA ASP A 149 19.60 8.94 4.60
C ASP A 149 19.27 8.72 6.09
N VAL A 150 20.24 8.19 6.85
CA VAL A 150 20.15 8.08 8.31
C VAL A 150 20.39 9.45 8.92
N ARG A 151 19.39 9.99 9.62
CA ARG A 151 19.43 11.27 10.35
C ARG A 151 18.68 11.08 11.67
N ASP A 152 18.68 12.10 12.54
CA ASP A 152 17.94 12.04 13.81
C ASP A 152 16.48 11.59 13.58
N GLU A 153 16.05 10.58 14.35
CA GLU A 153 14.73 9.93 14.27
C GLU A 153 14.45 9.09 13.01
N ILE A 154 15.42 8.93 12.11
CA ILE A 154 15.38 8.01 10.95
C ILE A 154 16.36 6.87 11.19
N TYR A 155 15.85 5.65 11.18
CA TYR A 155 16.57 4.41 11.47
C TYR A 155 16.63 3.53 10.21
N PRO A 156 17.67 2.71 10.06
CA PRO A 156 17.66 1.67 9.03
C PRO A 156 16.60 0.62 9.34
N GLU A 157 16.08 -0.05 8.30
CA GLU A 157 15.16 -1.19 8.40
C GLU A 157 15.65 -2.27 9.39
N SER A 158 16.96 -2.51 9.48
CA SER A 158 17.54 -3.49 10.42
C SER A 158 17.30 -3.17 11.90
N ALA A 159 16.85 -1.96 12.25
CA ALA A 159 16.49 -1.58 13.61
C ALA A 159 15.04 -1.94 13.98
N GLU A 160 14.20 -2.27 13.00
CA GLU A 160 12.77 -2.59 13.19
C GLU A 160 12.52 -3.66 14.25
N PRO A 161 13.22 -4.84 14.25
CA PRO A 161 12.95 -5.89 15.24
C PRO A 161 13.21 -5.47 16.69
N ARG A 162 14.09 -4.49 16.89
CA ARG A 162 14.47 -3.99 18.22
C ARG A 162 13.57 -2.85 18.69
N LEU A 163 13.14 -1.98 17.79
CA LEU A 163 12.48 -0.72 18.14
C LEU A 163 10.95 -0.76 17.98
N LEU A 164 10.41 -1.45 16.96
CA LEU A 164 8.97 -1.55 16.76
C LEU A 164 8.19 -2.21 17.91
N PRO A 165 8.75 -3.20 18.65
CA PRO A 165 8.04 -3.79 19.79
C PRO A 165 7.67 -2.79 20.89
N ALA A 166 8.29 -1.60 20.92
CA ALA A 166 7.99 -0.54 21.88
C ALA A 166 6.95 0.48 21.39
N CYS A 167 6.54 0.43 20.12
CA CYS A 167 5.61 1.39 19.53
C CYS A 167 4.15 1.04 19.84
N GLN A 168 3.36 2.03 20.25
CA GLN A 168 1.93 1.85 20.51
C GLN A 168 1.08 2.04 19.25
N VAL A 169 1.54 2.87 18.31
CA VAL A 169 0.88 3.07 17.01
C VAL A 169 1.94 2.90 15.93
N VAL A 170 1.63 2.16 14.86
CA VAL A 170 2.55 1.94 13.76
C VAL A 170 1.88 2.29 12.43
N PHE A 171 2.48 3.21 11.69
CA PHE A 171 2.09 3.52 10.30
C PHE A 171 3.01 2.75 9.36
N VAL A 172 2.45 1.89 8.53
CA VAL A 172 3.21 1.04 7.60
C VAL A 172 2.94 1.49 6.18
N SER A 173 3.97 1.91 5.44
CA SER A 173 3.83 2.14 4.00
C SER A 173 3.35 0.85 3.32
N SER A 174 2.29 0.95 2.52
CA SER A 174 1.74 -0.18 1.77
C SER A 174 2.65 -0.66 0.64
N THR A 175 3.78 0.02 0.41
CA THR A 175 4.88 -0.52 -0.42
C THR A 175 5.54 -1.76 0.20
N SER A 176 5.34 -2.02 1.49
CA SER A 176 5.73 -3.27 2.17
C SER A 176 5.10 -4.52 1.53
N LEU A 177 3.93 -4.40 0.87
CA LEU A 177 3.35 -5.48 0.06
C LEU A 177 4.16 -5.72 -1.22
N ILE A 178 4.71 -4.65 -1.80
CA ILE A 178 5.41 -4.69 -3.09
C ILE A 178 6.76 -5.37 -2.95
N ASN A 179 7.49 -5.05 -1.88
CA ASN A 179 8.80 -5.65 -1.56
C ASN A 179 8.75 -6.82 -0.56
N ARG A 180 7.54 -7.30 -0.24
CA ARG A 180 7.29 -8.52 0.54
C ARG A 180 7.77 -8.48 1.99
N THR A 181 7.76 -7.31 2.64
CA THR A 181 8.18 -7.17 4.05
C THR A 181 7.05 -6.97 5.04
N LEU A 182 5.81 -6.84 4.57
CA LEU A 182 4.68 -6.55 5.46
C LEU A 182 4.57 -7.58 6.60
N GLU A 183 4.66 -8.87 6.29
CA GLU A 183 4.54 -9.94 7.28
C GLU A 183 5.60 -9.83 8.39
N ASP A 184 6.86 -9.55 8.04
CA ASP A 184 7.95 -9.37 9.01
C ASP A 184 7.71 -8.14 9.88
N VAL A 185 7.38 -7.01 9.27
CA VAL A 185 7.02 -5.76 9.98
C VAL A 185 5.91 -6.01 10.99
N LEU A 186 4.83 -6.69 10.58
CA LEU A 186 3.71 -7.01 11.47
C LEU A 186 4.08 -7.96 12.60
N SER A 187 5.14 -8.77 12.44
CA SER A 187 5.65 -9.65 13.51
C SER A 187 6.27 -8.83 14.66
N TYR A 188 6.83 -7.66 14.36
CA TYR A 188 7.48 -6.78 15.33
C TYR A 188 6.51 -5.80 16.04
N CYS A 189 5.29 -5.63 15.54
CA CYS A 189 4.28 -4.73 16.10
C CYS A 189 3.58 -5.30 17.36
N SER A 190 4.31 -5.89 18.30
CA SER A 190 3.73 -6.65 19.42
C SER A 190 2.96 -5.80 20.45
N ALA A 191 3.38 -4.55 20.68
CA ALA A 191 2.73 -3.62 21.60
C ALA A 191 1.78 -2.63 20.90
N ALA A 192 1.67 -2.71 19.57
CA ALA A 192 0.87 -1.77 18.80
C ALA A 192 -0.62 -2.06 19.04
N ARG A 193 -1.35 -1.06 19.53
CA ARG A 193 -2.82 -1.10 19.56
C ARG A 193 -3.43 -0.80 18.20
N ASP A 194 -2.71 -0.04 17.38
CA ASP A 194 -3.11 0.34 16.04
C ASP A 194 -1.96 0.16 15.05
N VAL A 195 -2.24 -0.54 13.96
CA VAL A 195 -1.34 -0.64 12.81
C VAL A 195 -2.10 -0.19 11.57
N VAL A 196 -1.63 0.92 11.00
CA VAL A 196 -2.28 1.61 9.87
C VAL A 196 -1.47 1.37 8.61
N MET A 197 -2.03 0.68 7.62
CA MET A 197 -1.43 0.62 6.29
C MET A 197 -1.73 1.91 5.52
N VAL A 198 -0.71 2.55 4.94
CA VAL A 198 -0.85 3.88 4.35
C VAL A 198 -0.26 3.96 2.95
N GLY A 199 -0.95 4.70 2.09
CA GLY A 199 -0.42 5.18 0.81
C GLY A 199 -1.29 4.76 -0.37
N SER A 200 -0.97 5.26 -1.56
CA SER A 200 -1.75 4.93 -2.76
C SER A 200 -1.65 3.46 -3.15
N SER A 201 -0.58 2.76 -2.71
CA SER A 201 -0.46 1.31 -2.85
C SER A 201 -1.38 0.51 -1.92
N THR A 202 -2.05 1.13 -0.94
CA THR A 202 -2.89 0.41 0.03
C THR A 202 -4.08 -0.26 -0.66
N PRO A 203 -4.19 -1.60 -0.61
CA PRO A 203 -5.39 -2.29 -1.07
C PRO A 203 -6.50 -2.11 -0.05
N LEU A 204 -7.61 -1.46 -0.42
CA LEU A 204 -8.77 -1.28 0.44
C LEU A 204 -9.65 -2.54 0.47
N TYR A 205 -9.11 -3.62 1.06
CA TYR A 205 -9.72 -4.94 1.20
C TYR A 205 -9.71 -5.36 2.68
N PRO A 206 -10.57 -4.80 3.55
CA PRO A 206 -10.50 -5.07 5.00
C PRO A 206 -10.55 -6.57 5.35
N GLU A 207 -11.36 -7.34 4.63
CA GLU A 207 -11.47 -8.79 4.82
C GLU A 207 -10.18 -9.55 4.49
N ALA A 208 -9.27 -9.02 3.67
CA ALA A 208 -7.97 -9.63 3.42
C ALA A 208 -7.01 -9.51 4.63
N PHE A 209 -7.25 -8.54 5.51
CA PHE A 209 -6.40 -8.25 6.67
C PHE A 209 -7.00 -8.74 7.99
N LYS A 210 -8.25 -9.23 7.97
CA LYS A 210 -8.92 -9.80 9.15
C LYS A 210 -8.07 -10.91 9.79
N GLY A 211 -7.90 -10.83 11.11
CA GLY A 211 -7.07 -11.74 11.91
C GLY A 211 -5.58 -11.39 11.94
N SER A 212 -5.17 -10.28 11.31
CA SER A 212 -3.81 -9.72 11.43
C SER A 212 -3.74 -8.60 12.46
N ARG A 213 -2.54 -8.04 12.66
CA ARG A 213 -2.34 -6.83 13.48
C ARG A 213 -2.78 -5.54 12.80
N VAL A 214 -3.07 -5.55 11.51
CA VAL A 214 -3.55 -4.35 10.79
C VAL A 214 -4.94 -3.98 11.31
N THR A 215 -5.08 -2.75 11.81
CA THR A 215 -6.35 -2.24 12.34
C THR A 215 -7.03 -1.26 11.40
N MET A 216 -6.27 -0.63 10.50
CA MET A 216 -6.76 0.40 9.60
C MET A 216 -6.06 0.33 8.24
N LEU A 217 -6.82 0.53 7.17
CA LEU A 217 -6.31 0.70 5.82
C LEU A 217 -6.61 2.11 5.36
N SER A 218 -5.57 2.90 5.07
CA SER A 218 -5.67 4.25 4.53
C SER A 218 -5.08 4.28 3.12
N GLY A 219 -5.96 4.39 2.13
CA GLY A 219 -5.63 4.28 0.71
C GLY A 219 -6.25 5.39 -0.12
N THR A 220 -6.22 5.22 -1.44
CA THR A 220 -6.76 6.19 -2.39
C THR A 220 -7.65 5.50 -3.41
N ARG A 221 -8.90 5.96 -3.53
CA ARG A 221 -9.75 5.66 -4.69
C ARG A 221 -9.42 6.65 -5.79
N TRP A 222 -8.85 6.17 -6.88
CA TRP A 222 -8.61 6.98 -8.07
C TRP A 222 -9.89 7.05 -8.90
N LEU A 223 -10.24 8.26 -9.36
CA LEU A 223 -11.52 8.48 -10.03
C LEU A 223 -11.37 8.29 -11.55
N PRO A 224 -12.14 7.39 -12.19
CA PRO A 224 -12.08 7.16 -13.64
C PRO A 224 -12.23 8.42 -14.50
N ALA A 225 -13.01 9.39 -14.04
CA ALA A 225 -13.20 10.68 -14.71
C ALA A 225 -11.90 11.48 -14.92
N HIS A 226 -10.82 11.12 -14.22
CA HIS A 226 -9.51 11.76 -14.31
C HIS A 226 -8.41 10.81 -14.83
N GLY A 227 -8.78 9.66 -15.42
CA GLY A 227 -7.83 8.63 -15.85
C GLY A 227 -6.69 9.16 -16.74
N GLU A 228 -7.02 9.96 -17.76
CA GLU A 228 -6.02 10.57 -18.65
C GLU A 228 -5.04 11.47 -17.89
N ALA A 229 -5.55 12.38 -17.05
CA ALA A 229 -4.72 13.31 -16.29
C ALA A 229 -3.79 12.57 -15.30
N ILE A 230 -4.30 11.52 -14.65
CA ILE A 230 -3.52 10.66 -13.77
C ILE A 230 -2.39 9.99 -14.55
N LEU A 231 -2.70 9.31 -15.66
CA LEU A 231 -1.74 8.53 -16.45
C LEU A 231 -0.72 9.43 -17.16
N SER A 232 -1.15 10.58 -17.69
CA SER A 232 -0.29 11.60 -18.28
C SER A 232 0.67 12.19 -17.23
N GLY A 233 0.16 12.52 -16.04
CA GLY A 233 0.98 12.97 -14.92
C GLY A 233 2.03 11.92 -14.50
N ILE A 234 1.63 10.65 -14.37
CA ILE A 234 2.56 9.54 -14.08
C ILE A 234 3.68 9.46 -15.13
N SER A 235 3.32 9.60 -16.41
CA SER A 235 4.27 9.59 -17.53
C SER A 235 5.28 10.75 -17.46
N GLN A 236 4.88 11.85 -16.83
CA GLN A 236 5.69 13.05 -16.60
C GLN A 236 6.30 13.08 -15.18
N CYS A 237 6.36 11.93 -14.51
CA CYS A 237 6.92 11.78 -13.16
C CYS A 237 6.23 12.61 -12.06
N ALA A 238 4.94 12.92 -12.22
CA ALA A 238 4.15 13.54 -11.16
C ALA A 238 4.11 12.65 -9.91
N GLY A 239 4.31 13.27 -8.74
CA GLY A 239 4.22 12.59 -7.45
C GLY A 239 2.81 12.63 -6.85
N ILE A 240 2.62 11.94 -5.72
CA ILE A 240 1.32 11.89 -5.03
C ILE A 240 0.79 13.27 -4.67
N ARG A 241 1.64 14.23 -4.28
CA ARG A 241 1.19 15.61 -3.97
C ARG A 241 0.46 16.26 -5.14
N GLN A 242 0.85 15.98 -6.38
CA GLN A 242 0.23 16.53 -7.57
C GLN A 242 -1.01 15.74 -7.99
N LEU A 243 -0.96 14.41 -7.88
CA LEU A 243 -2.04 13.55 -8.37
C LEU A 243 -3.20 13.41 -7.38
N ILE A 244 -2.99 13.61 -6.08
CA ILE A 244 -4.01 13.33 -5.06
C ILE A 244 -5.32 14.10 -5.26
N GLN A 245 -5.30 15.23 -5.97
CA GLN A 245 -6.51 15.98 -6.36
C GLN A 245 -7.48 15.16 -7.24
N TYR A 246 -6.99 14.14 -7.94
CA TYR A 246 -7.76 13.22 -8.79
C TYR A 246 -8.22 11.95 -8.05
N GLY A 247 -7.91 11.84 -6.76
CA GLY A 247 -8.25 10.71 -5.93
C GLY A 247 -9.03 11.12 -4.69
N GLN A 248 -9.72 10.16 -4.09
CA GLN A 248 -10.35 10.30 -2.78
C GLN A 248 -9.55 9.48 -1.78
N LYS A 249 -9.02 10.13 -0.75
CA LYS A 249 -8.45 9.42 0.41
C LYS A 249 -9.58 8.68 1.13
N ILE A 250 -9.34 7.43 1.49
CA ILE A 250 -10.30 6.60 2.21
C ILE A 250 -9.54 5.87 3.32
N SER A 251 -10.07 5.96 4.53
CA SER A 251 -9.65 5.15 5.67
C SER A 251 -10.78 4.19 6.05
N VAL A 252 -10.46 2.91 6.18
CA VAL A 252 -11.41 1.86 6.53
C VAL A 252 -10.82 0.95 7.61
N ARG A 253 -11.62 0.69 8.64
CA ARG A 253 -11.24 -0.18 9.75
C ARG A 253 -11.21 -1.65 9.29
N VAL A 254 -10.18 -2.37 9.71
CA VAL A 254 -10.11 -3.83 9.54
C VAL A 254 -10.97 -4.48 10.62
N PRO A 255 -11.93 -5.35 10.25
CA PRO A 255 -12.74 -6.07 11.23
C PRO A 255 -11.87 -6.92 12.15
N ALA A 256 -12.23 -6.94 13.44
CA ALA A 256 -11.66 -7.90 14.37
C ALA A 256 -11.89 -9.33 13.86
N GLY A 257 -10.89 -10.18 14.00
CA GLY A 257 -10.93 -11.57 13.57
C GLY A 257 -10.08 -12.45 14.47
N VAL A 258 -10.28 -13.76 14.39
CA VAL A 258 -9.43 -14.73 15.08
C VAL A 258 -7.99 -14.58 14.57
N PRO A 259 -6.97 -14.50 15.45
CA PRO A 259 -5.58 -14.38 15.03
C PRO A 259 -5.18 -15.46 14.05
N PHE A 260 -4.52 -15.06 12.96
CA PHE A 260 -3.96 -15.99 12.01
C PHE A 260 -2.78 -16.75 12.66
N GLN A 261 -2.95 -18.05 12.92
CA GLN A 261 -1.82 -18.95 13.10
C GLN A 261 -1.23 -19.18 11.72
N GLY A 262 -0.16 -18.45 11.39
CA GLY A 262 0.63 -18.75 10.20
C GLY A 262 1.01 -20.22 10.19
N ARG A 263 0.95 -20.87 9.01
CA ARG A 263 1.64 -22.14 8.83
C ARG A 263 3.09 -21.89 9.21
N MET A 264 3.52 -22.46 10.34
CA MET A 264 4.92 -22.82 10.48
C MET A 264 5.16 -23.80 9.35
N ASP A 265 5.91 -23.39 8.35
CA ASP A 265 6.43 -24.30 7.36
C ASP A 265 7.32 -25.30 8.11
N THR A 266 6.73 -26.44 8.47
CA THR A 266 7.50 -27.66 8.66
C THR A 266 8.06 -28.04 7.30
N LEU A 267 9.34 -27.73 7.08
CA LEU A 267 10.39 -28.63 6.58
C LEU A 267 11.73 -27.88 6.46
#